data_AF-A0A9P9ERC5-F1
#
_entry.id   AF-A0A9P9ERC5-F1
#
_cell.length_a   1.000
_cell.length_b   1.000
_cell.length_c   1.000
_cell.angle_alpha   90.00
_cell.angle_beta   90.00
_cell.angle_gamma   90.00
#
_symmetry.space_group_name_H-M   'P 1'
#
loop_
_entity.id
_entity.type
_entity.pdbx_description
1 polymer ?
#
loop_
_entity_poly.entity_id
_entity_poly.type
_entity_poly.pdbx_seq_one_letter_code
_entity_poly.pdbx_strand_id
1 'polypeptide(L)'
;MDVQHARLFGSEGNLSLIGTIRSFANEHPESFLDYLRVAWERDGAQAAKMPDVLTSLKSILVMCEDGKRRPLSTTYLPGREMLFLRGKYMLPDEIFPFLKLQKPWTRDSWAFLESYLGVGAQESLDFYLDILKAIKDASSGEEDVEFPHRVLELYLRIAALCGLDGEEGGATQQTREAFEDQALLLWDNRSWARASDCFLGSSHKPGVKCHILPLNPAWKASDTERAEVTQFFQHTLRIANTYSRAHILEHLDKIREWAKPGSYWVTSMARRYGLVRESVKLLSDDDARQLKSSFINEAYIAVQQDNSLQWYKQSDCVWSWGLIIADSGRIDLSEQYKELETFFTGFLGIERYGAAYNELVESTLLDVSMETIKQLLFSLSASILEHGHLLNPGRFLSSKVLPVRQTNGQVRLNSPDTDFYIVDRKFCQCFSERVPILDFTPHEVWLLEPLLVWADLESRYLSWNVADTTYLKDPAPELLTGRFTGAKARGLIRIASHFRSPRAKNQGQRQSLLRKLERTKFFRSRGICRQLTLERRSSHDATYTLSGQLHIEEGEEELKIYVPHDQAAQDLSVTSLPRALVVWLMGDPDSGLTERVNEVAVSLVKSISNAEDALINRVLDEEEVVKLEDLDVQADVG
;
A
#
# COMPACT_ATOMS: atom_id res chain seq x y z
N MET A 1 69.27 6.64 21.43
CA MET A 1 69.57 7.92 22.10
C MET A 1 69.44 7.70 23.60
N ASP A 2 70.46 8.08 24.36
CA ASP A 2 70.40 8.04 25.83
C ASP A 2 69.69 9.30 26.34
N VAL A 3 68.82 9.19 27.36
CA VAL A 3 68.02 10.33 27.87
C VAL A 3 68.92 11.50 28.30
N GLN A 4 70.16 11.22 28.70
CA GLN A 4 71.17 12.22 29.07
C GLN A 4 71.71 13.07 27.90
N HIS A 5 71.45 12.66 26.65
CA HIS A 5 71.90 13.37 25.44
C HIS A 5 70.75 13.91 24.58
N ALA A 6 69.56 14.08 25.17
CA ALA A 6 68.37 14.54 24.46
C ALA A 6 68.55 15.94 23.86
N ARG A 7 68.22 16.11 22.57
CA ARG A 7 68.29 17.38 21.83
C ARG A 7 67.08 17.54 20.91
N LEU A 8 66.63 18.79 20.76
CA LEU A 8 65.68 19.21 19.73
C LEU A 8 66.39 19.71 18.46
N PHE A 9 67.69 20.03 18.55
CA PHE A 9 68.52 20.45 17.41
C PHE A 9 69.82 19.65 17.28
N GLY A 10 70.21 19.35 16.03
CA GLY A 10 71.47 18.71 15.66
C GLY A 10 72.24 19.51 14.61
N SER A 11 73.48 19.10 14.32
CA SER A 11 74.34 19.74 13.30
C SER A 11 73.89 19.50 11.85
N GLU A 12 72.97 18.56 11.62
CA GLU A 12 72.48 18.13 10.30
C GLU A 12 71.01 18.54 10.05
N GLY A 13 70.71 19.84 10.05
CA GLY A 13 69.41 20.39 9.58
C GLY A 13 68.16 20.05 10.42
N ASN A 14 67.29 21.04 10.61
CA ASN A 14 66.15 20.96 11.55
C ASN A 14 65.10 19.88 11.19
N LEU A 15 64.92 19.54 9.91
CA LEU A 15 63.90 18.59 9.44
C LEU A 15 64.30 17.11 9.60
N SER A 16 65.59 16.79 9.50
CA SER A 16 66.07 15.41 9.67
C SER A 16 65.88 14.94 11.12
N LEU A 17 66.08 15.85 12.08
CA LEU A 17 66.02 15.55 13.50
C LEU A 17 64.58 15.37 14.02
N ILE A 18 63.59 16.09 13.46
CA ILE A 18 62.17 15.86 13.76
C ILE A 18 61.77 14.43 13.38
N GLY A 19 62.29 13.91 12.25
CA GLY A 19 62.13 12.50 11.87
C GLY A 19 62.72 11.54 12.90
N THR A 20 63.88 11.86 13.46
CA THR A 20 64.53 11.08 14.52
C THR A 20 63.76 11.13 15.84
N ILE A 21 63.26 12.31 16.24
CA ILE A 21 62.42 12.49 17.43
C ILE A 21 61.11 11.70 17.29
N ARG A 22 60.49 11.73 16.12
CA ARG A 22 59.29 10.94 15.82
C ARG A 22 59.56 9.44 15.86
N SER A 23 60.71 9.00 15.34
CA SER A 23 61.12 7.60 15.41
C SER A 23 61.35 7.15 16.86
N PHE A 24 62.01 7.99 17.67
CA PHE A 24 62.19 7.72 19.10
C PHE A 24 60.84 7.68 19.85
N ALA A 25 59.92 8.59 19.57
CA ALA A 25 58.57 8.56 20.16
C ALA A 25 57.82 7.25 19.81
N ASN A 26 58.07 6.70 18.62
CA ASN A 26 57.47 5.46 18.17
C ASN A 26 58.06 4.22 18.87
N GLU A 27 59.40 4.16 18.98
CA GLU A 27 60.17 3.06 19.57
C GLU A 27 60.10 3.05 21.10
N HIS A 28 60.07 4.23 21.74
CA HIS A 28 60.13 4.41 23.19
C HIS A 28 59.00 5.32 23.71
N PRO A 29 57.73 4.97 23.50
CA PRO A 29 56.58 5.82 23.82
C PRO A 29 56.50 6.19 25.31
N GLU A 30 56.86 5.27 26.21
CA GLU A 30 56.76 5.48 27.65
C GLU A 30 57.82 6.42 28.21
N SER A 31 58.96 6.57 27.51
CA SER A 31 60.07 7.44 27.93
C SER A 31 60.13 8.74 27.12
N PHE A 32 59.25 8.91 26.14
CA PHE A 32 59.27 10.05 25.22
C PHE A 32 59.04 11.39 25.92
N LEU A 33 58.07 11.48 26.85
CA LEU A 33 57.77 12.74 27.54
C LEU A 33 58.95 13.20 28.41
N ASP A 34 59.63 12.26 29.08
CA ASP A 34 60.85 12.58 29.83
C ASP A 34 62.03 12.97 28.92
N TYR A 35 62.19 12.30 27.78
CA TYR A 35 63.13 12.72 26.74
C TYR A 35 62.83 14.16 26.27
N LEU A 36 61.57 14.46 25.97
CA LEU A 36 61.13 15.77 25.50
C LEU A 36 61.38 16.85 26.55
N ARG A 37 61.12 16.56 27.84
CA ARG A 37 61.42 17.46 28.96
C ARG A 37 62.90 17.83 29.03
N VAL A 38 63.79 16.83 28.99
CA VAL A 38 65.25 17.06 29.04
C VAL A 38 65.73 17.80 27.80
N ALA A 39 65.22 17.45 26.61
CA ALA A 39 65.55 18.14 25.38
C ALA A 39 65.09 19.62 25.40
N TRP A 40 63.92 19.88 26.01
CA TRP A 40 63.34 21.22 26.10
C TRP A 40 64.11 22.14 27.05
N GLU A 41 64.63 21.64 28.17
CA GLU A 41 65.50 22.41 29.08
C GLU A 41 66.71 23.01 28.35
N ARG A 42 67.20 22.33 27.31
CA ARG A 42 68.40 22.70 26.57
C ARG A 42 68.13 23.54 25.34
N ASP A 43 67.12 23.12 24.56
CA ASP A 43 66.91 23.60 23.20
C ASP A 43 65.55 24.34 23.06
N GLY A 44 64.71 24.34 24.10
CA GLY A 44 63.34 24.86 24.07
C GLY A 44 63.24 26.36 23.71
N ALA A 45 64.19 27.18 24.13
CA ALA A 45 64.21 28.62 23.81
C ALA A 45 64.38 28.90 22.30
N GLN A 46 65.06 28.01 21.58
CA GLN A 46 65.19 28.08 20.13
C GLN A 46 63.97 27.45 19.44
N ALA A 47 63.47 26.32 19.94
CA ALA A 47 62.26 25.67 19.41
C ALA A 47 61.02 26.58 19.49
N ALA A 48 60.88 27.34 20.58
CA ALA A 48 59.80 28.30 20.76
C ALA A 48 59.73 29.40 19.67
N LYS A 49 60.85 29.68 18.99
CA LYS A 49 60.93 30.69 17.91
C LYS A 49 60.64 30.12 16.52
N MET A 50 60.42 28.81 16.40
CA MET A 50 60.29 28.11 15.12
C MET A 50 58.91 27.44 14.99
N PRO A 51 57.94 28.07 14.30
CA PRO A 51 56.58 27.54 14.17
C PRO A 51 56.50 26.13 13.56
N ASP A 52 57.34 25.81 12.58
CA ASP A 52 57.34 24.49 11.92
C ASP A 52 57.76 23.37 12.87
N VAL A 53 58.72 23.65 13.76
CA VAL A 53 59.18 22.72 14.80
C VAL A 53 58.07 22.49 15.81
N LEU A 54 57.43 23.57 16.28
CA LEU A 54 56.30 23.47 17.22
C LEU A 54 55.13 22.68 16.63
N THR A 55 54.75 22.96 15.39
CA THR A 55 53.68 22.23 14.67
C THR A 55 54.03 20.75 14.55
N SER A 56 55.28 20.44 14.24
CA SER A 56 55.74 19.05 14.17
C SER A 56 55.69 18.35 15.51
N LEU A 57 56.17 18.99 16.60
CA LEU A 57 56.13 18.45 17.95
C LEU A 57 54.69 18.23 18.45
N LYS A 58 53.78 19.17 18.18
CA LYS A 58 52.35 19.08 18.51
C LYS A 58 51.68 17.83 17.92
N SER A 59 52.10 17.44 16.71
CA SER A 59 51.55 16.27 16.00
C SER A 59 52.13 14.92 16.44
N ILE A 60 53.14 14.89 17.31
CA ILE A 60 53.76 13.63 17.74
C ILE A 60 52.77 12.85 18.62
N LEU A 61 52.64 11.55 18.33
CA LEU A 61 51.82 10.64 19.09
C LEU A 61 52.50 10.28 20.42
N VAL A 62 51.83 10.58 21.53
CA VAL A 62 52.32 10.35 22.89
C VAL A 62 51.38 9.42 23.65
N MET A 63 51.94 8.73 24.65
CA MET A 63 51.20 7.75 25.45
C MET A 63 50.29 8.45 26.48
N CYS A 64 49.02 8.07 26.50
CA CYS A 64 48.04 8.50 27.50
C CYS A 64 47.85 7.43 28.58
N GLU A 65 47.22 7.79 29.70
CA GLU A 65 46.98 6.90 30.85
C GLU A 65 46.13 5.67 30.50
N ASP A 66 45.27 5.79 29.49
CA ASP A 66 44.44 4.71 28.93
C ASP A 66 45.20 3.72 28.03
N GLY A 67 46.51 3.93 27.86
CA GLY A 67 47.35 3.11 27.02
C GLY A 67 47.26 3.41 25.52
N LYS A 68 46.45 4.39 25.10
CA LYS A 68 46.36 4.79 23.69
C LYS A 68 47.37 5.89 23.39
N ARG A 69 47.75 5.99 22.11
CA ARG A 69 48.62 7.06 21.62
C ARG A 69 47.81 8.14 20.92
N ARG A 70 48.02 9.40 21.28
CA ARG A 70 47.31 10.56 20.71
C ARG A 70 48.28 11.71 20.40
N PRO A 71 47.98 12.60 19.43
CA PRO A 71 48.79 13.78 19.18
C PRO A 71 48.95 14.62 20.44
N LEU A 72 50.16 15.07 20.74
CA LEU A 72 50.49 15.82 21.95
C LEU A 72 49.55 17.02 22.16
N SER A 73 49.21 17.77 21.11
CA SER A 73 48.31 18.93 21.20
C SER A 73 46.84 18.61 21.47
N THR A 74 46.47 17.34 21.61
CA THR A 74 45.10 16.87 21.91
C THR A 74 45.03 16.15 23.26
N THR A 75 46.01 16.39 24.12
CA THR A 75 46.17 15.71 25.42
C THR A 75 46.20 16.71 26.57
N TYR A 76 46.00 16.20 27.78
CA TYR A 76 45.93 17.00 28.99
C TYR A 76 46.91 16.52 30.07
N LEU A 77 47.38 17.44 30.92
CA LEU A 77 48.15 17.09 32.11
C LEU A 77 47.22 16.60 33.22
N PRO A 78 47.56 15.51 33.93
CA PRO A 78 46.78 14.98 35.06
C PRO A 78 47.01 15.82 36.34
N GLY A 79 46.73 17.12 36.26
CA GLY A 79 46.76 18.02 37.42
C GLY A 79 45.59 17.75 38.37
N ARG A 80 45.73 18.12 39.65
CA ARG A 80 44.70 17.86 40.68
C ARG A 80 43.31 18.38 40.30
N GLU A 81 43.26 19.60 39.77
CA GLU A 81 42.01 20.23 39.34
C GLU A 81 41.37 19.52 38.14
N MET A 82 42.16 19.18 37.13
CA MET A 82 41.69 18.47 35.94
C MET A 82 41.17 17.06 36.28
N LEU A 83 41.88 16.35 37.17
CA LEU A 83 41.45 15.04 37.67
C LEU A 83 40.15 15.13 38.47
N PHE A 84 39.99 16.19 39.28
CA PHE A 84 38.74 16.47 39.99
C PHE A 84 37.58 16.72 39.02
N LEU A 85 37.78 17.58 38.01
CA LEU A 85 36.75 17.88 37.01
C LEU A 85 36.40 16.65 36.16
N ARG A 86 37.39 15.83 35.76
CA ARG A 86 37.12 14.52 35.11
C ARG A 86 36.30 13.62 36.01
N GLY A 87 36.67 13.50 37.30
CA GLY A 87 35.91 12.69 38.26
C GLY A 87 34.50 13.22 38.57
N LYS A 88 34.28 14.52 38.37
CA LYS A 88 32.95 15.14 38.51
C LYS A 88 32.03 14.79 37.34
N TYR A 89 32.53 14.87 36.11
CA TYR A 89 31.68 14.77 34.91
C TYR A 89 31.70 13.41 34.22
N MET A 90 32.79 12.66 34.34
CA MET A 90 32.99 11.40 33.62
C MET A 90 32.92 10.19 34.53
N LEU A 91 32.36 9.10 33.99
CA LEU A 91 32.31 7.81 34.68
C LEU A 91 33.68 7.12 34.69
N PRO A 92 33.92 6.15 35.59
CA PRO A 92 35.22 5.51 35.72
C PRO A 92 35.76 4.87 34.43
N ASP A 93 34.87 4.29 33.64
CA ASP A 93 35.11 3.61 32.36
C ASP A 93 35.23 4.55 31.17
N GLU A 94 34.77 5.80 31.30
CA GLU A 94 34.91 6.82 30.26
C GLU A 94 36.32 7.38 30.22
N ILE A 95 36.92 7.33 29.03
CA ILE A 95 38.35 7.59 28.88
C ILE A 95 38.60 9.04 28.45
N PHE A 96 39.46 9.75 29.20
CA PHE A 96 39.93 11.09 28.88
C PHE A 96 41.43 11.09 28.53
N PRO A 97 41.91 11.91 27.58
CA PRO A 97 43.29 11.83 27.09
C PRO A 97 44.33 12.50 28.01
N PHE A 98 44.41 12.07 29.27
CA PHE A 98 45.48 12.46 30.18
C PHE A 98 46.82 11.80 29.78
N LEU A 99 47.90 12.58 29.82
CA LEU A 99 49.25 12.10 29.54
C LEU A 99 49.74 11.12 30.60
N LYS A 100 50.34 10.01 30.16
CA LYS A 100 51.01 9.06 31.06
C LYS A 100 52.39 9.59 31.42
N LEU A 101 52.52 10.17 32.61
CA LEU A 101 53.78 10.69 33.14
C LEU A 101 54.47 9.63 34.02
N GLN A 102 55.79 9.43 33.86
CA GLN A 102 56.54 8.55 34.77
C GLN A 102 56.79 9.20 36.14
N LYS A 103 56.80 10.54 36.19
CA LYS A 103 56.97 11.32 37.41
C LYS A 103 55.71 12.11 37.72
N PRO A 104 55.37 12.32 39.01
CA PRO A 104 54.24 13.15 39.40
C PRO A 104 54.35 14.54 38.77
N TRP A 105 53.22 15.06 38.31
CA TRP A 105 53.14 16.39 37.72
C TRP A 105 53.52 17.47 38.74
N THR A 106 54.49 18.31 38.38
CA THR A 106 54.82 19.58 39.02
C THR A 106 54.73 20.69 37.97
N ARG A 107 54.08 21.81 38.30
CA ARG A 107 53.81 22.91 37.36
C ARG A 107 55.09 23.42 36.68
N ASP A 108 56.17 23.57 37.44
CA ASP A 108 57.43 24.13 36.94
C ASP A 108 58.15 23.22 35.92
N SER A 109 58.00 21.89 36.03
CA SER A 109 58.75 20.94 35.21
C SER A 109 58.09 20.64 33.85
N TRP A 110 56.82 21.03 33.68
CA TRP A 110 56.01 20.68 32.51
C TRP A 110 55.29 21.88 31.88
N ALA A 111 55.48 23.11 32.40
CA ALA A 111 54.82 24.33 31.92
C ALA A 111 54.98 24.56 30.40
N PHE A 112 56.07 24.09 29.81
CA PHE A 112 56.31 24.25 28.38
C PHE A 112 55.32 23.47 27.49
N LEU A 113 54.79 22.35 28.00
CA LEU A 113 53.79 21.55 27.29
C LEU A 113 52.52 22.36 27.04
N GLU A 114 52.08 23.09 28.07
CA GLU A 114 50.96 24.01 28.00
C GLU A 114 51.29 25.24 27.15
N SER A 115 52.41 25.91 27.46
CA SER A 115 52.73 27.21 26.86
C SER A 115 53.09 27.15 25.38
N TYR A 116 53.64 26.03 24.89
CA TYR A 116 54.18 25.94 23.53
C TYR A 116 53.62 24.77 22.71
N LEU A 117 53.24 23.66 23.36
CA LEU A 117 52.88 22.41 22.68
C LEU A 117 51.38 22.10 22.74
N GLY A 118 50.57 23.02 23.25
CA GLY A 118 49.11 22.92 23.22
C GLY A 118 48.54 21.78 24.08
N VAL A 119 49.28 21.34 25.10
CA VAL A 119 48.76 20.38 26.08
C VAL A 119 47.90 21.13 27.08
N GLY A 120 46.65 20.72 27.27
CA GLY A 120 45.77 21.39 28.24
C GLY A 120 46.22 21.12 29.67
N ALA A 121 46.29 22.15 30.51
CA ALA A 121 46.71 22.01 31.92
C ALA A 121 45.81 22.76 32.91
N GLN A 122 44.80 23.47 32.41
CA GLN A 122 43.88 24.30 33.18
C GLN A 122 42.46 24.13 32.66
N GLU A 123 41.50 24.57 33.47
CA GLU A 123 40.10 24.66 33.07
C GLU A 123 39.95 25.66 31.90
N SER A 124 39.48 25.17 30.76
CA SER A 124 39.25 25.97 29.55
C SER A 124 37.99 25.50 28.82
N LEU A 125 37.55 26.28 27.83
CA LEU A 125 36.46 25.87 26.94
C LEU A 125 36.81 24.57 26.20
N ASP A 126 38.03 24.46 25.67
CA ASP A 126 38.53 23.23 25.01
C ASP A 126 38.38 22.01 25.92
N PHE A 127 38.74 22.15 27.19
CA PHE A 127 38.64 21.06 28.16
C PHE A 127 37.20 20.57 28.34
N TYR A 128 36.24 21.49 28.46
CA TYR A 128 34.83 21.11 28.60
C TYR A 128 34.24 20.52 27.33
N LEU A 129 34.61 21.03 26.16
CA LEU A 129 34.22 20.46 24.87
C LEU A 129 34.80 19.05 24.69
N ASP A 130 36.06 18.83 25.06
CA ASP A 130 36.70 17.52 25.00
C ASP A 130 36.12 16.52 26.02
N ILE A 131 35.73 16.97 27.22
CA ILE A 131 35.00 16.11 28.17
C ILE A 131 33.66 15.68 27.56
N LEU A 132 32.92 16.64 27.02
CA LEU A 132 31.62 16.38 26.40
C LEU A 132 31.75 15.40 25.23
N LYS A 133 32.78 15.58 24.39
CA LYS A 133 33.13 14.65 23.32
C LYS A 133 33.51 13.27 23.84
N ALA A 134 34.27 13.18 24.93
CA ALA A 134 34.65 11.90 25.52
C ALA A 134 33.43 11.13 26.08
N ILE A 135 32.47 11.82 26.69
CA ILE A 135 31.18 11.24 27.12
C ILE A 135 30.40 10.74 25.90
N LYS A 136 30.35 11.53 24.83
CA LYS A 136 29.73 11.11 23.56
C LYS A 136 30.39 9.85 22.99
N ASP A 137 31.71 9.83 22.89
CA ASP A 137 32.45 8.72 22.31
C ASP A 137 32.27 7.43 23.13
N ALA A 138 32.14 7.55 24.45
CA ALA A 138 31.86 6.42 25.35
C ALA A 138 30.40 5.95 25.30
N SER A 139 29.45 6.82 24.98
CA SER A 139 28.02 6.49 24.89
C SER A 139 27.59 5.90 23.53
N SER A 140 28.52 5.34 22.76
CA SER A 140 28.30 4.80 21.42
C SER A 140 27.59 3.43 21.41
N GLY A 141 26.38 3.34 21.99
CA GLY A 141 25.57 2.12 22.08
C GLY A 141 24.05 2.35 22.04
N GLU A 142 23.28 1.27 22.22
CA GLU A 142 21.81 1.31 22.36
C GLU A 142 21.36 1.61 23.80
N GLU A 143 22.22 2.18 24.64
CA GLU A 143 21.92 2.49 26.04
C GLU A 143 21.85 4.00 26.24
N ASP A 144 21.03 4.41 27.19
CA ASP A 144 20.89 5.82 27.52
C ASP A 144 22.15 6.28 28.26
N VAL A 145 22.56 7.53 28.04
CA VAL A 145 23.64 8.18 28.77
C VAL A 145 23.32 8.16 30.25
N GLU A 146 24.13 7.45 31.01
CA GLU A 146 23.96 7.34 32.46
C GLU A 146 24.19 8.71 33.11
N PHE A 147 23.29 9.08 34.02
CA PHE A 147 23.27 10.38 34.72
C PHE A 147 23.36 11.60 33.79
N PRO A 148 22.37 11.85 32.91
CA PRO A 148 22.44 12.92 31.91
C PRO A 148 22.52 14.33 32.52
N HIS A 149 22.26 14.49 33.82
CA HIS A 149 22.50 15.73 34.55
C HIS A 149 23.96 16.22 34.44
N ARG A 150 24.95 15.34 34.31
CA ARG A 150 26.36 15.77 34.09
C ARG A 150 26.57 16.47 32.74
N VAL A 151 25.79 16.09 31.72
CA VAL A 151 25.79 16.75 30.40
C VAL A 151 25.11 18.12 30.50
N LEU A 152 24.04 18.23 31.30
CA LEU A 152 23.42 19.53 31.62
C LEU A 152 24.43 20.49 32.25
N GLU A 153 25.13 20.06 33.30
CA GLU A 153 26.11 20.89 33.98
C GLU A 153 27.23 21.35 33.02
N LEU A 154 27.67 20.47 32.10
CA LEU A 154 28.64 20.83 31.06
C LEU A 154 28.08 21.88 30.10
N TYR A 155 26.83 21.73 29.62
CA TYR A 155 26.21 22.76 28.78
C TYR A 155 26.11 24.11 29.49
N LEU A 156 25.70 24.12 30.75
CA LEU A 156 25.62 25.34 31.55
C LEU A 156 27.01 25.97 31.77
N ARG A 157 28.04 25.14 31.99
CA ARG A 157 29.41 25.63 32.16
C ARG A 157 29.97 26.23 30.87
N ILE A 158 29.74 25.57 29.74
CA ILE A 158 30.09 26.07 28.41
C ILE A 158 29.33 27.38 28.12
N ALA A 159 28.04 27.42 28.42
CA ALA A 159 27.22 28.62 28.26
C ALA A 159 27.76 29.81 29.08
N ALA A 160 28.16 29.56 30.33
CA ALA A 160 28.76 30.58 31.19
C ALA A 160 30.07 31.12 30.60
N LEU A 161 30.94 30.26 30.06
CA LEU A 161 32.18 30.68 29.40
C LEU A 161 31.92 31.51 28.13
N CYS A 162 30.94 31.12 27.31
CA CYS A 162 30.51 31.91 26.16
C CYS A 162 29.94 33.27 26.57
N GLY A 163 29.18 33.33 27.68
CA GLY A 163 28.59 34.56 28.20
C GLY A 163 29.62 35.60 28.64
N LEU A 164 30.82 35.17 29.06
CA LEU A 164 31.93 36.08 29.40
C LEU A 164 32.54 36.77 28.18
N ASP A 165 32.49 36.13 27.02
CA ASP A 165 33.09 36.59 25.76
C ASP A 165 32.07 37.30 24.84
N GLY A 166 30.78 37.20 25.17
CA GLY A 166 29.69 37.78 24.39
C GLY A 166 29.25 36.92 23.19
N GLU A 167 28.15 37.32 22.54
CA GLU A 167 27.49 36.52 21.48
C GLU A 167 28.31 36.35 20.18
N GLU A 168 29.25 37.26 19.94
CA GLU A 168 30.19 37.23 18.80
C GLU A 168 31.64 37.00 19.25
N GLY A 169 31.83 36.57 20.51
CA GLY A 169 33.12 36.19 21.04
C GLY A 169 33.71 34.95 20.36
N GLY A 170 35.04 34.82 20.39
CA GLY A 170 35.75 33.66 19.88
C GLY A 170 35.32 32.35 20.56
N ALA A 171 35.05 32.38 21.87
CA ALA A 171 34.54 31.23 22.63
C ALA A 171 33.16 30.77 22.13
N THR A 172 32.27 31.72 21.84
CA THR A 172 30.94 31.45 21.30
C THR A 172 31.04 30.84 19.89
N GLN A 173 31.90 31.39 19.03
CA GLN A 173 32.11 30.86 17.69
C GLN A 173 32.71 29.44 17.71
N GLN A 174 33.74 29.23 18.52
CA GLN A 174 34.35 27.91 18.72
C GLN A 174 33.33 26.88 19.21
N THR A 175 32.47 27.27 20.15
CA THR A 175 31.40 26.39 20.66
C THR A 175 30.43 26.00 19.55
N ARG A 176 30.01 26.95 18.69
CA ARG A 176 29.15 26.66 17.55
C ARG A 176 29.78 25.66 16.59
N GLU A 177 31.04 25.88 16.23
CA GLU A 177 31.81 25.00 15.34
C GLU A 177 31.95 23.60 15.93
N ALA A 178 32.30 23.48 17.22
CA ALA A 178 32.42 22.20 17.89
C ALA A 178 31.08 21.42 17.92
N PHE A 179 29.98 22.10 18.23
CA PHE A 179 28.66 21.48 18.27
C PHE A 179 28.15 21.02 16.89
N GLU A 180 28.56 21.71 15.83
CA GLU A 180 28.24 21.35 14.44
C GLU A 180 29.14 20.22 13.91
N ASP A 181 30.47 20.37 14.04
CA ASP A 181 31.44 19.43 13.47
C ASP A 181 31.45 18.10 14.23
N GLN A 182 31.29 18.16 15.55
CA GLN A 182 31.41 17.01 16.43
C GLN A 182 30.06 16.49 16.93
N ALA A 183 28.92 17.06 16.52
CA ALA A 183 27.57 16.62 16.92
C ALA A 183 27.44 16.42 18.44
N LEU A 184 27.57 17.52 19.21
CA LEU A 184 27.67 17.49 20.67
C LEU A 184 26.34 17.75 21.42
N LEU A 185 25.19 17.69 20.73
CA LEU A 185 23.87 17.78 21.38
C LEU A 185 23.32 16.41 21.71
N LEU A 186 23.09 16.14 23.00
CA LEU A 186 22.44 14.93 23.46
C LEU A 186 20.92 15.04 23.21
N TRP A 187 20.43 14.14 22.37
CA TRP A 187 19.03 13.98 21.98
C TRP A 187 18.50 12.63 22.46
N ASP A 188 17.28 12.64 23.01
CA ASP A 188 16.58 11.44 23.49
C ASP A 188 17.38 10.61 24.50
N ASN A 189 18.24 11.26 25.29
CA ASN A 189 19.18 10.66 26.25
C ASN A 189 20.15 9.61 25.68
N ARG A 190 20.17 9.36 24.39
CA ARG A 190 20.91 8.25 23.79
C ARG A 190 21.71 8.67 22.57
N SER A 191 21.12 9.52 21.74
CA SER A 191 21.68 9.88 20.45
C SER A 191 22.31 11.25 20.50
N TRP A 192 23.31 11.50 19.65
CA TRP A 192 23.98 12.79 19.59
C TRP A 192 23.78 13.43 18.21
N ALA A 193 23.50 14.73 18.20
CA ALA A 193 23.11 15.48 17.00
C ALA A 193 23.94 16.76 16.83
N ARG A 194 23.99 17.25 15.58
CA ARG A 194 24.52 18.58 15.25
C ARG A 194 23.54 19.66 15.65
N ALA A 195 24.02 20.88 15.86
CA ALA A 195 23.17 22.03 16.11
C ALA A 195 22.19 22.27 14.96
N SER A 196 22.66 22.17 13.71
CA SER A 196 21.83 22.33 12.51
C SER A 196 20.75 21.25 12.35
N ASP A 197 20.94 20.07 12.95
CA ASP A 197 19.99 18.96 12.90
C ASP A 197 18.93 19.04 14.00
N CYS A 198 19.00 20.01 14.91
CA CYS A 198 18.12 20.14 16.09
C CYS A 198 17.03 21.21 15.94
N PHE A 199 16.01 21.13 16.81
CA PHE A 199 14.89 22.06 16.89
C PHE A 199 14.38 22.22 18.33
N LEU A 200 14.01 23.44 18.73
CA LEU A 200 13.62 23.79 20.11
C LEU A 200 12.13 23.63 20.42
N GLY A 201 11.29 23.18 19.48
CA GLY A 201 9.85 23.09 19.72
C GLY A 201 9.43 21.89 20.55
N SER A 202 8.38 22.09 21.35
CA SER A 202 7.86 21.21 22.41
C SER A 202 7.16 19.91 21.94
N SER A 203 7.38 19.47 20.71
CA SER A 203 6.77 18.23 20.22
C SER A 203 7.53 17.01 20.74
N HIS A 204 6.83 16.14 21.47
CA HIS A 204 7.34 14.81 21.84
C HIS A 204 7.39 13.82 20.67
N LYS A 205 6.93 14.22 19.48
CA LYS A 205 6.91 13.35 18.29
C LYS A 205 8.14 13.58 17.42
N PRO A 206 8.70 12.51 16.83
CA PRO A 206 9.85 12.63 15.95
C PRO A 206 9.49 13.42 14.69
N GLY A 207 10.29 14.45 14.39
CA GLY A 207 10.22 15.25 13.16
C GLY A 207 11.45 15.03 12.28
N VAL A 208 11.61 15.83 11.23
CA VAL A 208 12.83 15.75 10.38
C VAL A 208 14.07 16.35 11.05
N LYS A 209 13.88 17.11 12.14
CA LYS A 209 14.93 17.63 13.04
C LYS A 209 14.79 16.97 14.42
N CYS A 210 15.88 16.91 15.18
CA CYS A 210 15.95 16.35 16.53
C CYS A 210 15.34 17.35 17.54
N HIS A 211 14.26 16.95 18.22
CA HIS A 211 13.64 17.78 19.25
C HIS A 211 14.42 17.65 20.56
N ILE A 212 15.11 18.72 20.97
CA ILE A 212 15.95 18.72 22.18
C ILE A 212 15.26 19.34 23.40
N LEU A 213 14.06 19.91 23.19
CA LEU A 213 13.21 20.44 24.25
C LEU A 213 11.77 19.87 24.12
N PRO A 214 11.05 19.69 25.25
CA PRO A 214 11.52 19.88 26.63
C PRO A 214 12.56 18.84 27.03
N LEU A 215 13.45 19.19 27.97
CA LEU A 215 14.45 18.25 28.50
C LEU A 215 13.77 17.03 29.12
N ASN A 216 14.38 15.86 28.92
CA ASN A 216 13.88 14.62 29.50
C ASN A 216 13.92 14.70 31.04
N PRO A 217 12.88 14.23 31.76
CA PRO A 217 12.84 14.24 33.22
C PRO A 217 14.05 13.58 33.92
N ALA A 218 14.72 12.62 33.26
CA ALA A 218 15.93 11.97 33.75
C ALA A 218 17.09 12.95 34.03
N TRP A 219 17.09 14.13 33.39
CA TRP A 219 18.09 15.18 33.60
C TRP A 219 17.96 15.84 34.97
N LYS A 220 16.82 15.68 35.66
CA LYS A 220 16.54 16.27 36.99
C LYS A 220 16.86 17.77 37.07
N ALA A 221 16.74 18.48 35.95
CA ALA A 221 16.99 19.92 35.89
C ALA A 221 16.01 20.68 36.80
N SER A 222 16.49 21.72 37.46
CA SER A 222 15.67 22.75 38.09
C SER A 222 15.05 23.68 37.04
N ASP A 223 14.10 24.53 37.44
CA ASP A 223 13.49 25.52 36.53
C ASP A 223 14.51 26.54 36.03
N THR A 224 15.46 26.93 36.87
CA THR A 224 16.54 27.86 36.52
C THR A 224 17.49 27.24 35.50
N GLU A 225 17.95 26.01 35.72
CA GLU A 225 18.82 25.31 34.78
C GLU A 225 18.14 25.07 33.42
N ARG A 226 16.82 24.77 33.43
CA ARG A 226 16.03 24.66 32.21
C ARG A 226 16.00 25.98 31.43
N ALA A 227 15.84 27.10 32.10
CA ALA A 227 15.82 28.41 31.45
C ALA A 227 17.20 28.75 30.85
N GLU A 228 18.28 28.53 31.61
CA GLU A 228 19.65 28.83 31.18
C GLU A 228 20.09 27.97 29.99
N VAL A 229 19.84 26.65 30.02
CA VAL A 229 20.20 25.78 28.89
C VAL A 229 19.35 26.06 27.65
N THR A 230 18.09 26.46 27.82
CA THR A 230 17.24 26.91 26.70
C THR A 230 17.82 28.18 26.07
N GLN A 231 18.29 29.12 26.89
CA GLN A 231 18.94 30.34 26.40
C GLN A 231 20.24 30.02 25.65
N PHE A 232 21.05 29.08 26.17
CA PHE A 232 22.24 28.58 25.50
C PHE A 232 21.92 28.00 24.11
N PHE A 233 20.92 27.11 24.02
CA PHE A 233 20.53 26.52 22.75
C PHE A 233 20.01 27.57 21.74
N GLN A 234 19.24 28.54 22.21
CA GLN A 234 18.63 29.56 21.35
C GLN A 234 19.61 30.66 20.92
N HIS A 235 20.40 31.21 21.83
CA HIS A 235 21.22 32.40 21.57
C HIS A 235 22.68 32.04 21.25
N THR A 236 23.26 31.10 22.00
CA THR A 236 24.64 30.66 21.77
C THR A 236 24.71 29.75 20.56
N LEU A 237 23.91 28.68 20.52
CA LEU A 237 23.93 27.72 19.40
C LEU A 237 23.05 28.10 18.20
N ARG A 238 22.18 29.12 18.34
CA ARG A 238 21.28 29.61 17.27
C ARG A 238 20.35 28.52 16.71
N ILE A 239 19.91 27.59 17.55
CA ILE A 239 18.98 26.53 17.14
C ILE A 239 17.60 27.14 16.92
N ALA A 240 16.99 26.81 15.78
CA ALA A 240 15.69 27.36 15.41
C ALA A 240 14.60 26.95 16.41
N ASN A 241 13.73 27.91 16.76
CA ASN A 241 12.54 27.72 17.58
C ASN A 241 11.23 27.76 16.76
N THR A 242 11.28 28.23 15.51
CA THR A 242 10.18 28.21 14.55
C THR A 242 10.43 27.15 13.47
N TYR A 243 9.40 26.40 13.16
CA TYR A 243 9.48 25.35 12.14
C TYR A 243 9.06 25.93 10.79
N SER A 244 9.91 25.80 9.77
CA SER A 244 9.65 26.33 8.42
C SER A 244 9.67 25.21 7.38
N ARG A 245 9.13 25.49 6.19
CA ARG A 245 9.21 24.54 5.07
C ARG A 245 10.65 24.21 4.67
N ALA A 246 11.58 25.14 4.88
CA ALA A 246 12.98 24.97 4.49
C ALA A 246 13.61 23.76 5.18
N HIS A 247 13.26 23.49 6.45
CA HIS A 247 13.78 22.33 7.17
C HIS A 247 13.33 20.99 6.54
N ILE A 248 12.09 20.94 6.04
CA ILE A 248 11.56 19.75 5.37
C ILE A 248 12.21 19.56 4.01
N LEU A 249 12.34 20.65 3.23
CA LEU A 249 12.97 20.59 1.91
C LEU A 249 14.45 20.22 2.02
N GLU A 250 15.20 20.83 2.93
CA GLU A 250 16.60 20.47 3.22
C GLU A 250 16.74 18.98 3.58
N HIS A 251 15.81 18.44 4.36
CA HIS A 251 15.80 17.01 4.69
C HIS A 251 15.60 16.13 3.46
N LEU A 252 14.63 16.48 2.60
CA LEU A 252 14.35 15.74 1.37
C LEU A 252 15.51 15.87 0.37
N ASP A 253 16.15 17.04 0.30
CA ASP A 253 17.33 17.29 -0.53
C ASP A 253 18.52 16.46 -0.10
N LYS A 254 18.82 16.40 1.21
CA LYS A 254 19.88 15.52 1.75
C LYS A 254 19.62 14.05 1.38
N ILE A 255 18.37 13.61 1.46
CA ILE A 255 18.01 12.23 1.05
C ILE A 255 18.27 12.06 -0.46
N ARG A 256 17.86 13.02 -1.28
CA ARG A 256 18.06 13.00 -2.73
C ARG A 256 19.54 12.96 -3.11
N GLU A 257 20.40 13.71 -2.43
CA GLU A 257 21.84 13.72 -2.64
C GLU A 257 22.52 12.41 -2.22
N TRP A 258 22.07 11.81 -1.11
CA TRP A 258 22.67 10.58 -0.57
C TRP A 258 22.18 9.30 -1.25
N ALA A 259 21.00 9.34 -1.89
CA ALA A 259 20.41 8.20 -2.59
C ALA A 259 21.17 7.88 -3.89
N LYS A 260 22.27 7.10 -3.78
CA LYS A 260 23.00 6.56 -4.94
C LYS A 260 22.22 5.40 -5.61
N PRO A 261 22.36 5.20 -6.94
CA PRO A 261 21.77 4.05 -7.63
C PRO A 261 22.20 2.73 -6.99
N GLY A 262 21.23 1.83 -6.72
CA GLY A 262 21.49 0.51 -6.10
C GLY A 262 21.41 0.45 -4.58
N SER A 263 20.93 1.50 -3.91
CA SER A 263 20.69 1.50 -2.46
C SER A 263 19.22 1.19 -2.13
N TYR A 264 18.96 0.17 -1.30
CA TYR A 264 17.61 -0.42 -1.05
C TYR A 264 16.91 0.21 0.16
N TRP A 265 15.80 0.96 0.01
CA TRP A 265 15.26 1.73 1.15
C TRP A 265 13.72 2.00 1.21
N VAL A 266 12.83 1.16 0.67
CA VAL A 266 11.36 1.45 0.68
C VAL A 266 10.81 1.71 2.10
N THR A 267 11.14 0.85 3.06
CA THR A 267 10.76 1.03 4.48
C THR A 267 11.40 2.26 5.12
N SER A 268 12.58 2.64 4.67
CA SER A 268 13.24 3.89 5.08
C SER A 268 12.46 5.10 4.58
N MET A 269 12.03 5.11 3.31
CA MET A 269 11.33 6.26 2.74
C MET A 269 9.95 6.48 3.34
N ALA A 270 9.18 5.42 3.57
CA ALA A 270 7.92 5.53 4.30
C ALA A 270 8.12 6.13 5.70
N ARG A 271 9.19 5.72 6.41
CA ARG A 271 9.56 6.33 7.70
C ARG A 271 9.92 7.81 7.56
N ARG A 272 10.70 8.19 6.53
CA ARG A 272 11.07 9.59 6.25
C ARG A 272 9.83 10.46 5.97
N TYR A 273 8.93 10.01 5.11
CA TYR A 273 7.66 10.73 4.88
C TYR A 273 6.76 10.74 6.12
N GLY A 274 6.84 9.73 6.98
CA GLY A 274 6.24 9.75 8.31
C GLY A 274 6.74 10.91 9.17
N LEU A 275 8.06 11.17 9.19
CA LEU A 275 8.64 12.33 9.87
C LEU A 275 8.18 13.65 9.24
N VAL A 276 8.12 13.71 7.91
CA VAL A 276 7.60 14.89 7.19
C VAL A 276 6.13 15.14 7.56
N ARG A 277 5.29 14.10 7.61
CA ARG A 277 3.87 14.20 8.01
C ARG A 277 3.72 14.79 9.40
N GLU A 278 4.53 14.36 10.38
CA GLU A 278 4.49 14.95 11.73
C GLU A 278 5.02 16.38 11.73
N SER A 279 6.07 16.66 10.95
CA SER A 279 6.68 17.98 10.82
C SER A 279 5.73 19.02 10.20
N VAL A 280 4.89 18.61 9.26
CA VAL A 280 3.90 19.49 8.61
C VAL A 280 2.90 20.06 9.61
N LYS A 281 2.61 19.36 10.71
CA LYS A 281 1.69 19.84 11.77
C LYS A 281 2.26 21.02 12.56
N LEU A 282 3.57 21.25 12.46
CA LEU A 282 4.28 22.34 13.14
C LEU A 282 4.44 23.60 12.27
N LEU A 283 4.07 23.51 10.98
CA LEU A 283 4.22 24.62 10.03
C LEU A 283 3.13 25.68 10.24
N SER A 284 3.48 26.93 9.92
CA SER A 284 2.48 27.98 9.70
C SER A 284 1.62 27.65 8.47
N ASP A 285 0.41 28.21 8.39
CA ASP A 285 -0.45 28.04 7.21
C ASP A 285 0.23 28.48 5.91
N ASP A 286 1.07 29.52 5.99
CA ASP A 286 1.78 30.03 4.83
C ASP A 286 2.91 29.08 4.39
N ASP A 287 3.73 28.61 5.33
CA ASP A 287 4.75 27.60 5.07
C ASP A 287 4.13 26.30 4.53
N ALA A 288 2.99 25.89 5.07
CA ALA A 288 2.27 24.70 4.61
C ALA A 288 1.80 24.86 3.16
N ARG A 289 1.24 26.03 2.78
CA ARG A 289 0.87 26.33 1.39
C ARG A 289 2.08 26.35 0.47
N GLN A 290 3.15 27.01 0.88
CA GLN A 290 4.38 27.08 0.10
C GLN A 290 5.05 25.70 -0.05
N LEU A 291 5.02 24.86 0.99
CA LEU A 291 5.51 23.48 0.91
C LEU A 291 4.71 22.66 -0.10
N LYS A 292 3.37 22.74 -0.11
CA LYS A 292 2.56 22.09 -1.14
C LYS A 292 2.94 22.56 -2.54
N SER A 293 3.15 23.87 -2.72
CA SER A 293 3.62 24.44 -3.99
C SER A 293 4.98 23.85 -4.42
N SER A 294 5.89 23.59 -3.49
CA SER A 294 7.16 22.91 -3.81
C SER A 294 6.93 21.49 -4.36
N PHE A 295 6.01 20.70 -3.78
CA PHE A 295 5.67 19.35 -4.29
C PHE A 295 4.96 19.38 -5.66
N ILE A 296 4.24 20.46 -5.98
CA ILE A 296 3.62 20.66 -7.29
C ILE A 296 4.70 20.93 -8.35
N ASN A 297 5.63 21.85 -8.04
CA ASN A 297 6.56 22.38 -9.03
C ASN A 297 7.81 21.51 -9.19
N GLU A 298 8.23 20.81 -8.14
CA GLU A 298 9.49 20.08 -8.04
C GLU A 298 9.29 18.63 -7.62
N ALA A 299 10.27 17.78 -7.97
CA ALA A 299 10.21 16.35 -7.71
C ALA A 299 10.66 16.02 -6.27
N TYR A 300 9.70 16.01 -5.35
CA TYR A 300 9.90 15.70 -3.91
C TYR A 300 9.19 14.41 -3.47
N ILE A 301 8.57 13.66 -4.38
CA ILE A 301 7.94 12.37 -4.10
C ILE A 301 8.86 11.25 -4.59
N ALA A 302 9.48 10.53 -3.67
CA ALA A 302 10.34 9.41 -4.00
C ALA A 302 9.50 8.14 -4.11
N VAL A 303 9.70 7.35 -5.16
CA VAL A 303 9.08 6.03 -5.31
C VAL A 303 10.16 5.04 -5.69
N GLN A 304 10.17 3.88 -5.04
CA GLN A 304 11.08 2.81 -5.42
C GLN A 304 10.57 2.14 -6.69
N GLN A 305 11.38 2.12 -7.73
CA GLN A 305 11.14 1.34 -8.93
C GLN A 305 12.34 0.46 -9.20
N ASP A 306 12.09 -0.85 -9.33
CA ASP A 306 13.12 -1.87 -9.42
C ASP A 306 14.17 -1.71 -8.30
N ASN A 307 15.42 -1.43 -8.68
CA ASN A 307 16.57 -1.26 -7.80
C ASN A 307 17.02 0.21 -7.66
N SER A 308 16.15 1.18 -7.96
CA SER A 308 16.48 2.60 -7.85
C SER A 308 15.36 3.42 -7.22
N LEU A 309 15.75 4.47 -6.50
CA LEU A 309 14.83 5.48 -6.00
C LEU A 309 14.65 6.55 -7.08
N GLN A 310 13.42 6.71 -7.56
CA GLN A 310 13.06 7.73 -8.56
C GLN A 310 12.24 8.83 -7.91
N TRP A 311 12.38 10.06 -8.39
CA TRP A 311 11.73 11.24 -7.81
C TRP A 311 10.71 11.82 -8.79
N TYR A 312 9.52 12.12 -8.27
CA TYR A 312 8.34 12.52 -9.02
C TYR A 312 7.71 13.79 -8.43
N LYS A 313 7.02 14.54 -9.29
CA LYS A 313 6.17 15.65 -8.86
C LYS A 313 4.81 15.13 -8.42
N GLN A 314 4.03 15.98 -7.75
CA GLN A 314 2.64 15.65 -7.42
C GLN A 314 1.82 15.22 -8.64
N SER A 315 1.97 15.90 -9.79
CA SER A 315 1.24 15.62 -11.03
C SER A 315 1.51 14.25 -11.63
N ASP A 316 2.65 13.66 -11.29
CA ASP A 316 3.13 12.40 -11.85
C ASP A 316 2.64 11.20 -11.02
N CYS A 317 1.97 11.46 -9.89
CA CYS A 317 1.59 10.47 -8.91
C CYS A 317 0.07 10.30 -8.81
N VAL A 318 -0.36 9.12 -8.36
CA VAL A 318 -1.76 8.83 -8.07
C VAL A 318 -1.90 7.86 -6.89
N TRP A 319 -3.08 7.81 -6.29
CA TRP A 319 -3.41 6.86 -5.23
C TRP A 319 -4.43 5.83 -5.73
N SER A 320 -4.00 4.61 -6.07
CA SER A 320 -4.82 3.67 -6.84
C SER A 320 -4.78 2.19 -6.40
N TRP A 321 -4.21 1.83 -5.25
CA TRP A 321 -4.15 0.45 -4.71
C TRP A 321 -3.68 -0.63 -5.71
N GLY A 322 -2.75 -0.29 -6.61
CA GLY A 322 -2.19 -1.16 -7.64
C GLY A 322 -2.86 -1.05 -9.01
N LEU A 323 -3.92 -0.26 -9.16
CA LEU A 323 -4.74 -0.11 -10.38
C LEU A 323 -4.08 0.72 -11.51
N ILE A 324 -2.77 0.62 -11.74
CA ILE A 324 -2.10 1.45 -12.74
C ILE A 324 -2.63 1.11 -14.15
N ILE A 325 -3.36 2.05 -14.74
CA ILE A 325 -3.72 2.03 -16.17
C ILE A 325 -2.43 2.35 -16.94
N ALA A 326 -1.97 1.39 -17.75
CA ALA A 326 -0.71 1.41 -18.50
C ALA A 326 -0.50 2.67 -19.37
N ASP A 327 -1.57 3.43 -19.64
CA ASP A 327 -1.60 4.55 -20.57
C ASP A 327 -1.50 5.93 -19.89
N SER A 328 -1.58 6.00 -18.56
CA SER A 328 -1.59 7.29 -17.84
C SER A 328 -0.21 7.88 -17.59
N GLY A 329 0.86 7.06 -17.64
CA GLY A 329 2.22 7.46 -17.29
C GLY A 329 2.42 7.90 -15.84
N ARG A 330 1.40 7.77 -14.97
CA ARG A 330 1.45 8.16 -13.55
C ARG A 330 1.79 6.98 -12.67
N ILE A 331 2.45 7.25 -11.55
CA ILE A 331 2.94 6.26 -10.59
C ILE A 331 2.00 6.15 -9.39
N ASP A 332 1.64 4.91 -9.03
CA ASP A 332 0.84 4.65 -7.83
C ASP A 332 1.69 4.65 -6.55
N LEU A 333 1.21 5.38 -5.55
CA LEU A 333 1.85 5.51 -4.24
C LEU A 333 1.27 4.58 -3.18
N SER A 334 0.07 4.06 -3.41
CA SER A 334 -0.73 3.41 -2.37
C SER A 334 -0.08 2.14 -1.82
N GLU A 335 0.59 1.34 -2.65
CA GLU A 335 1.22 0.09 -2.22
C GLU A 335 2.42 0.34 -1.31
N GLN A 336 3.27 1.30 -1.65
CA GLN A 336 4.50 1.61 -0.91
C GLN A 336 4.24 2.46 0.34
N TYR A 337 3.17 3.27 0.32
CA TYR A 337 2.92 4.28 1.35
C TYR A 337 1.58 4.13 2.07
N LYS A 338 1.02 2.91 2.17
CA LYS A 338 -0.29 2.59 2.76
C LYS A 338 -0.68 3.43 3.99
N GLU A 339 0.23 3.59 4.97
CA GLU A 339 -0.02 4.31 6.23
C GLU A 339 0.00 5.85 6.12
N LEU A 340 0.35 6.38 4.95
CA LEU A 340 0.53 7.80 4.66
C LEU A 340 -0.55 8.35 3.72
N GLU A 341 -1.65 7.62 3.49
CA GLU A 341 -2.76 8.04 2.63
C GLU A 341 -3.22 9.47 2.92
N THR A 342 -3.49 9.78 4.20
CA THR A 342 -3.98 11.10 4.62
C THR A 342 -2.98 12.22 4.31
N PHE A 343 -1.68 11.92 4.33
CA PHE A 343 -0.65 12.88 3.95
C PHE A 343 -0.64 13.11 2.43
N PHE A 344 -0.58 12.05 1.63
CA PHE A 344 -0.49 12.16 0.17
C PHE A 344 -1.78 12.69 -0.47
N THR A 345 -2.95 12.15 -0.09
CA THR A 345 -4.21 12.57 -0.70
C THR A 345 -4.81 13.80 0.00
N GLY A 346 -4.63 13.92 1.32
CA GLY A 346 -5.23 15.00 2.11
C GLY A 346 -4.38 16.26 2.15
N PHE A 347 -3.11 16.15 2.56
CA PHE A 347 -2.21 17.30 2.62
C PHE A 347 -1.70 17.69 1.22
N LEU A 348 -1.07 16.77 0.49
CA LEU A 348 -0.50 17.07 -0.82
C LEU A 348 -1.55 17.15 -1.95
N GLY A 349 -2.75 16.61 -1.74
CA GLY A 349 -3.82 16.69 -2.74
C GLY A 349 -3.60 15.79 -3.95
N ILE A 350 -2.93 14.65 -3.78
CA ILE A 350 -2.78 13.64 -4.84
C ILE A 350 -4.14 12.99 -5.10
N GLU A 351 -4.47 12.88 -6.38
CA GLU A 351 -5.74 12.33 -6.88
C GLU A 351 -5.90 10.85 -6.48
N ARG A 352 -7.13 10.43 -6.15
CA ARG A 352 -7.48 9.03 -5.87
C ARG A 352 -8.16 8.41 -7.09
N TYR A 353 -7.66 7.27 -7.59
CA TYR A 353 -8.38 6.48 -8.60
C TYR A 353 -9.51 5.65 -7.96
N GLY A 354 -10.59 5.44 -8.72
CA GLY A 354 -11.96 5.24 -8.20
C GLY A 354 -12.87 6.46 -8.43
N ALA A 355 -12.32 7.52 -9.05
CA ALA A 355 -13.03 8.70 -9.49
C ALA A 355 -14.27 8.36 -10.32
N ALA A 356 -14.23 7.38 -11.24
CA ALA A 356 -15.39 6.97 -12.03
C ALA A 356 -16.59 6.50 -11.20
N TYR A 357 -16.38 5.77 -10.09
CA TYR A 357 -17.47 5.38 -9.19
C TYR A 357 -18.05 6.59 -8.44
N ASN A 358 -17.19 7.50 -7.97
CA ASN A 358 -17.63 8.71 -7.28
C ASN A 358 -18.27 9.73 -8.23
N GLU A 359 -17.69 9.96 -9.41
CA GLU A 359 -18.20 10.76 -10.51
C GLU A 359 -19.50 10.17 -11.06
N LEU A 360 -19.64 8.86 -11.19
CA LEU A 360 -20.90 8.24 -11.59
C LEU A 360 -22.00 8.50 -10.53
N VAL A 361 -21.70 8.32 -9.25
CA VAL A 361 -22.67 8.58 -8.18
C VAL A 361 -23.00 10.08 -8.03
N GLU A 362 -22.01 10.96 -8.19
CA GLU A 362 -22.15 12.42 -8.04
C GLU A 362 -22.66 13.12 -9.31
N SER A 363 -22.43 12.55 -10.50
CA SER A 363 -22.95 13.05 -11.80
C SER A 363 -24.48 13.00 -11.87
N THR A 364 -25.14 12.27 -10.98
CA THR A 364 -26.60 12.35 -10.81
C THR A 364 -27.07 13.74 -10.34
N LEU A 365 -26.14 14.63 -9.96
CA LEU A 365 -26.36 16.02 -9.57
C LEU A 365 -25.94 17.05 -10.64
N LEU A 366 -25.32 16.61 -11.75
CA LEU A 366 -24.75 17.47 -12.80
C LEU A 366 -25.27 17.08 -14.20
N ASP A 367 -25.38 18.03 -15.12
CA ASP A 367 -25.95 17.85 -16.46
C ASP A 367 -24.95 17.15 -17.42
N VAL A 368 -24.55 15.93 -17.09
CA VAL A 368 -23.55 15.12 -17.80
C VAL A 368 -24.20 14.37 -18.98
N SER A 369 -23.46 14.21 -20.08
CA SER A 369 -23.97 13.52 -21.27
C SER A 369 -24.21 12.02 -21.03
N MET A 370 -25.24 11.44 -21.65
CA MET A 370 -25.55 10.01 -21.51
C MET A 370 -24.43 9.10 -22.00
N GLU A 371 -23.65 9.53 -23.00
CA GLU A 371 -22.51 8.77 -23.51
C GLU A 371 -21.40 8.65 -22.47
N THR A 372 -21.10 9.74 -21.77
CA THR A 372 -20.12 9.75 -20.67
C THR A 372 -20.55 8.80 -19.54
N ILE A 373 -21.84 8.79 -19.19
CA ILE A 373 -22.37 7.90 -18.14
C ILE A 373 -22.22 6.43 -18.54
N LYS A 374 -22.52 6.09 -19.80
CA LYS A 374 -22.32 4.72 -20.30
C LYS A 374 -20.85 4.30 -20.25
N GLN A 375 -19.93 5.18 -20.64
CA GLN A 375 -18.48 4.91 -20.55
C GLN A 375 -18.02 4.69 -19.11
N LEU A 376 -18.51 5.50 -18.16
CA LEU A 376 -18.22 5.31 -16.73
C LEU A 376 -18.76 3.97 -16.21
N LEU A 377 -19.95 3.54 -16.63
CA LEU A 377 -20.52 2.24 -16.28
C LEU A 377 -19.67 1.07 -16.82
N PHE A 378 -19.18 1.14 -18.06
CA PHE A 378 -18.28 0.13 -18.60
C PHE A 378 -16.94 0.08 -17.86
N SER A 379 -16.34 1.24 -17.59
CA SER A 379 -15.09 1.34 -16.84
C SER A 379 -15.21 0.76 -15.43
N LEU A 380 -16.34 1.05 -14.75
CA LEU A 380 -16.68 0.48 -13.46
C LEU A 380 -16.85 -1.04 -13.55
N SER A 381 -17.61 -1.54 -14.53
CA SER A 381 -17.83 -2.97 -14.74
C SER A 381 -16.53 -3.76 -14.94
N ALA A 382 -15.61 -3.24 -15.75
CA ALA A 382 -14.32 -3.87 -15.98
C ALA A 382 -13.49 -4.00 -14.68
N SER A 383 -13.64 -3.04 -13.76
CA SER A 383 -12.87 -2.99 -12.50
C SER A 383 -13.46 -3.87 -11.38
N ILE A 384 -14.73 -4.29 -11.50
CA ILE A 384 -15.48 -4.95 -10.42
C ILE A 384 -14.98 -6.36 -10.10
N LEU A 385 -14.51 -7.12 -11.09
CA LEU A 385 -14.05 -8.49 -10.87
C LEU A 385 -12.88 -8.56 -9.87
N GLU A 386 -12.00 -7.56 -9.88
CA GLU A 386 -10.82 -7.51 -9.03
C GLU A 386 -11.05 -6.64 -7.77
N HIS A 387 -11.79 -5.54 -7.91
CA HIS A 387 -11.88 -4.48 -6.87
C HIS A 387 -13.29 -4.32 -6.29
N GLY A 388 -14.27 -5.12 -6.71
CA GLY A 388 -15.68 -4.99 -6.30
C GLY A 388 -15.91 -5.10 -4.79
N HIS A 389 -15.04 -5.81 -4.06
CA HIS A 389 -15.10 -5.93 -2.59
C HIS A 389 -14.78 -4.62 -1.86
N LEU A 390 -14.13 -3.65 -2.52
CA LEU A 390 -13.77 -2.35 -1.97
C LEU A 390 -14.82 -1.26 -2.24
N LEU A 391 -15.81 -1.56 -3.10
CA LEU A 391 -16.87 -0.63 -3.51
C LEU A 391 -18.13 -0.86 -2.67
N ASN A 392 -18.97 0.18 -2.49
CA ASN A 392 -20.22 0.08 -1.73
C ASN A 392 -21.44 -0.14 -2.68
N PRO A 393 -22.06 -1.33 -2.71
CA PRO A 393 -23.22 -1.58 -3.55
C PRO A 393 -24.42 -0.72 -3.17
N GLY A 394 -24.66 -0.49 -1.86
CA GLY A 394 -25.80 0.28 -1.37
C GLY A 394 -25.83 1.73 -1.86
N ARG A 395 -24.67 2.39 -1.96
CA ARG A 395 -24.59 3.76 -2.51
C ARG A 395 -24.89 3.78 -4.01
N PHE A 396 -24.42 2.79 -4.76
CA PHE A 396 -24.74 2.64 -6.18
C PHE A 396 -26.25 2.39 -6.38
N LEU A 397 -26.83 1.50 -5.58
CA LEU A 397 -28.27 1.15 -5.59
C LEU A 397 -29.19 2.32 -5.27
N SER A 398 -28.74 3.25 -4.43
CA SER A 398 -29.49 4.46 -4.07
C SER A 398 -29.41 5.58 -5.11
N SER A 399 -28.51 5.47 -6.09
CA SER A 399 -28.19 6.55 -7.03
C SER A 399 -28.91 6.37 -8.38
N LYS A 400 -29.29 7.48 -9.02
CA LYS A 400 -29.90 7.48 -10.35
C LYS A 400 -28.85 7.37 -11.46
N VAL A 401 -28.18 6.23 -11.57
CA VAL A 401 -27.02 6.04 -12.46
C VAL A 401 -27.30 5.17 -13.68
N LEU A 402 -28.42 4.45 -13.69
CA LEU A 402 -28.74 3.50 -14.75
C LEU A 402 -29.52 4.17 -15.89
N PRO A 403 -29.02 4.16 -17.13
CA PRO A 403 -29.76 4.67 -18.26
C PRO A 403 -30.88 3.68 -18.63
N VAL A 404 -32.13 4.12 -18.47
CA VAL A 404 -33.33 3.32 -18.78
C VAL A 404 -34.11 4.00 -19.90
N ARG A 405 -34.29 3.26 -21.00
CA ARG A 405 -35.15 3.65 -22.12
C ARG A 405 -36.61 3.34 -21.79
N GLN A 406 -37.43 4.37 -21.76
CA GLN A 406 -38.87 4.28 -21.50
C GLN A 406 -39.63 3.82 -22.76
N THR A 407 -40.89 3.41 -22.60
CA THR A 407 -41.75 2.95 -23.72
C THR A 407 -42.04 4.02 -24.76
N ASN A 408 -41.88 5.31 -24.41
CA ASN A 408 -41.99 6.44 -25.33
C ASN A 408 -40.68 6.74 -26.09
N GLY A 409 -39.65 5.91 -25.91
CA GLY A 409 -38.34 6.08 -26.53
C GLY A 409 -37.38 7.04 -25.81
N GLN A 410 -37.82 7.77 -24.77
CA GLN A 410 -36.92 8.64 -24.00
C GLN A 410 -36.03 7.82 -23.07
N VAL A 411 -34.74 8.18 -23.00
CA VAL A 411 -33.80 7.58 -22.05
C VAL A 411 -33.64 8.50 -20.86
N ARG A 412 -33.76 7.95 -19.64
CA ARG A 412 -33.58 8.69 -18.38
C ARG A 412 -32.71 7.90 -17.42
N LEU A 413 -32.01 8.62 -16.55
CA LEU A 413 -31.25 8.02 -15.48
C LEU A 413 -32.16 7.66 -14.30
N ASN A 414 -32.16 6.40 -13.95
CA ASN A 414 -33.01 5.82 -12.94
C ASN A 414 -32.19 5.12 -11.86
N SER A 415 -32.78 4.97 -10.67
CA SER A 415 -32.21 4.12 -9.64
C SER A 415 -32.55 2.64 -9.91
N PRO A 416 -31.69 1.72 -9.43
CA PRO A 416 -31.96 0.28 -9.38
C PRO A 416 -33.31 -0.16 -8.78
N ASP A 417 -33.96 0.68 -7.98
CA ASP A 417 -35.29 0.41 -7.39
C ASP A 417 -36.45 0.61 -8.37
N THR A 418 -36.23 1.27 -9.51
CA THR A 418 -37.28 1.51 -10.50
C THR A 418 -37.65 0.24 -11.27
N ASP A 419 -38.87 0.21 -11.82
CA ASP A 419 -39.37 -0.93 -12.60
C ASP A 419 -38.81 -0.89 -14.04
N PHE A 420 -37.71 -1.61 -14.28
CA PHE A 420 -37.08 -1.79 -15.59
C PHE A 420 -36.56 -3.22 -15.74
N TYR A 421 -36.28 -3.60 -16.99
CA TYR A 421 -35.78 -4.92 -17.35
C TYR A 421 -34.41 -4.84 -18.04
N ILE A 422 -33.61 -5.88 -17.88
CA ILE A 422 -32.32 -6.04 -18.54
C ILE A 422 -32.50 -6.90 -19.77
N VAL A 423 -32.03 -6.40 -20.91
CA VAL A 423 -32.22 -7.04 -22.20
C VAL A 423 -31.16 -8.12 -22.42
N ASP A 424 -31.62 -9.34 -22.65
CA ASP A 424 -30.79 -10.42 -23.21
C ASP A 424 -31.10 -10.67 -24.68
N ARG A 425 -30.23 -11.42 -25.35
CA ARG A 425 -30.35 -11.72 -26.79
C ARG A 425 -31.67 -12.40 -27.16
N LYS A 426 -32.32 -13.10 -26.22
CA LYS A 426 -33.44 -13.99 -26.52
C LYS A 426 -34.74 -13.21 -26.72
N PHE A 427 -34.98 -12.17 -25.94
CA PHE A 427 -36.27 -11.47 -25.88
C PHE A 427 -36.22 -9.98 -26.26
N CYS A 428 -35.03 -9.46 -26.57
CA CYS A 428 -34.80 -8.07 -26.97
C CYS A 428 -35.85 -7.52 -27.95
N GLN A 429 -36.01 -8.14 -29.11
CA GLN A 429 -36.90 -7.64 -30.17
C GLN A 429 -38.39 -7.66 -29.80
N CYS A 430 -38.80 -8.50 -28.83
CA CYS A 430 -40.21 -8.67 -28.48
C CYS A 430 -40.71 -7.58 -27.52
N PHE A 431 -39.84 -7.11 -26.62
CA PHE A 431 -40.23 -6.25 -25.50
C PHE A 431 -39.58 -4.86 -25.48
N SER A 432 -38.62 -4.56 -26.37
CA SER A 432 -37.85 -3.30 -26.37
C SER A 432 -38.69 -2.01 -26.40
N GLU A 433 -39.90 -2.04 -26.97
CA GLU A 433 -40.80 -0.88 -27.05
C GLU A 433 -42.00 -0.98 -26.10
N ARG A 434 -42.15 -2.11 -25.39
CA ARG A 434 -43.34 -2.43 -24.58
C ARG A 434 -43.11 -2.23 -23.09
N VAL A 435 -41.85 -2.28 -22.65
CA VAL A 435 -41.47 -2.09 -21.25
C VAL A 435 -40.23 -1.21 -21.14
N PRO A 436 -40.00 -0.55 -19.98
CA PRO A 436 -38.76 0.14 -19.72
C PRO A 436 -37.59 -0.85 -19.70
N ILE A 437 -36.55 -0.56 -20.48
CA ILE A 437 -35.37 -1.43 -20.59
C ILE A 437 -34.10 -0.65 -20.27
N LEU A 438 -33.10 -1.33 -19.72
CA LEU A 438 -31.76 -0.76 -19.59
C LEU A 438 -31.21 -0.44 -21.01
N ASP A 439 -30.76 0.79 -21.22
CA ASP A 439 -30.45 1.36 -22.54
C ASP A 439 -29.08 0.90 -23.08
N PHE A 440 -28.91 -0.42 -23.19
CA PHE A 440 -27.74 -1.07 -23.75
C PHE A 440 -28.15 -2.17 -24.73
N THR A 441 -27.33 -2.37 -25.75
CA THR A 441 -27.47 -3.51 -26.66
C THR A 441 -27.15 -4.83 -25.93
N PRO A 442 -27.60 -5.99 -26.44
CA PRO A 442 -27.29 -7.27 -25.82
C PRO A 442 -25.79 -7.57 -25.71
N HIS A 443 -24.95 -6.97 -26.56
CA HIS A 443 -23.49 -7.10 -26.46
C HIS A 443 -22.92 -6.23 -25.34
N GLU A 444 -23.41 -5.00 -25.20
CA GLU A 444 -23.03 -4.09 -24.12
C GLU A 444 -23.49 -4.61 -22.75
N VAL A 445 -24.69 -5.18 -22.66
CA VAL A 445 -25.17 -5.84 -21.43
C VAL A 445 -24.25 -6.99 -21.02
N TRP A 446 -23.69 -7.72 -21.99
CA TRP A 446 -22.70 -8.78 -21.71
C TRP A 446 -21.40 -8.20 -21.13
N LEU A 447 -20.92 -7.06 -21.62
CA LEU A 447 -19.75 -6.37 -21.04
C LEU A 447 -20.04 -5.80 -19.63
N LEU A 448 -21.31 -5.54 -19.31
CA LEU A 448 -21.76 -5.06 -18.01
C LEU A 448 -22.07 -6.17 -17.01
N GLU A 449 -21.97 -7.45 -17.39
CA GLU A 449 -22.33 -8.59 -16.54
C GLU A 449 -21.65 -8.53 -15.15
N PRO A 450 -20.32 -8.28 -15.01
CA PRO A 450 -19.70 -8.17 -13.70
C PRO A 450 -20.36 -7.13 -12.78
N LEU A 451 -20.70 -5.95 -13.31
CA LEU A 451 -21.40 -4.89 -12.58
C LEU A 451 -22.82 -5.32 -12.18
N LEU A 452 -23.55 -5.97 -13.08
CA LEU A 452 -24.94 -6.38 -12.85
C LEU A 452 -25.03 -7.48 -11.79
N VAL A 453 -24.09 -8.44 -11.79
CA VAL A 453 -23.96 -9.47 -10.75
C VAL A 453 -23.57 -8.83 -9.42
N TRP A 454 -22.55 -7.98 -9.40
CA TRP A 454 -22.10 -7.29 -8.18
C TRP A 454 -23.19 -6.43 -7.53
N ALA A 455 -24.06 -5.81 -8.35
CA ALA A 455 -25.18 -5.00 -7.88
C ALA A 455 -26.46 -5.81 -7.59
N ASP A 456 -26.44 -7.14 -7.70
CA ASP A 456 -27.60 -8.04 -7.50
C ASP A 456 -28.81 -7.71 -8.41
N LEU A 457 -28.54 -7.39 -9.68
CA LEU A 457 -29.56 -7.01 -10.66
C LEU A 457 -29.94 -8.12 -11.64
N GLU A 458 -29.34 -9.31 -11.52
CA GLU A 458 -29.55 -10.46 -12.41
C GLU A 458 -31.02 -10.90 -12.47
N SER A 459 -31.76 -10.76 -11.37
CA SER A 459 -33.19 -11.07 -11.32
C SER A 459 -34.05 -10.27 -12.31
N ARG A 460 -33.51 -9.20 -12.91
CA ARG A 460 -34.22 -8.32 -13.85
C ARG A 460 -34.00 -8.68 -15.32
N TYR A 461 -33.22 -9.70 -15.65
CA TYR A 461 -33.11 -10.18 -17.02
C TYR A 461 -34.48 -10.59 -17.57
N LEU A 462 -34.79 -10.20 -18.81
CA LEU A 462 -36.05 -10.58 -19.47
C LEU A 462 -36.23 -12.10 -19.50
N SER A 463 -35.17 -12.86 -19.72
CA SER A 463 -35.22 -14.33 -19.71
C SER A 463 -35.67 -14.96 -18.39
N TRP A 464 -35.58 -14.25 -17.27
CA TRP A 464 -36.03 -14.74 -15.97
C TRP A 464 -37.47 -14.35 -15.67
N ASN A 465 -38.00 -13.35 -16.36
CA ASN A 465 -39.32 -12.77 -16.07
C ASN A 465 -40.37 -13.08 -17.16
N VAL A 466 -39.95 -13.49 -18.36
CA VAL A 466 -40.87 -13.82 -19.47
C VAL A 466 -41.35 -15.26 -19.36
N ALA A 467 -42.65 -15.44 -19.17
CA ALA A 467 -43.33 -16.71 -19.35
C ALA A 467 -43.51 -16.99 -20.86
N ASP A 468 -43.09 -18.17 -21.30
CA ASP A 468 -43.07 -18.59 -22.70
C ASP A 468 -44.04 -19.77 -22.90
N THR A 469 -45.20 -19.49 -23.47
CA THR A 469 -46.27 -20.48 -23.68
C THR A 469 -46.56 -20.66 -25.16
N THR A 470 -47.00 -21.85 -25.55
CA THR A 470 -47.47 -22.11 -26.92
C THR A 470 -48.89 -22.64 -26.90
N TYR A 471 -49.66 -22.34 -27.94
CA TYR A 471 -51.03 -22.79 -28.07
C TYR A 471 -51.41 -22.93 -29.55
N LEU A 472 -52.47 -23.71 -29.80
CA LEU A 472 -52.95 -24.03 -31.13
C LEU A 472 -54.17 -23.18 -31.49
N LYS A 473 -54.13 -22.50 -32.65
CA LYS A 473 -55.29 -21.85 -33.29
C LYS A 473 -55.81 -22.60 -34.51
N ASP A 474 -55.14 -23.68 -34.91
CA ASP A 474 -55.50 -24.47 -36.09
C ASP A 474 -56.67 -25.42 -35.76
N PRO A 475 -57.85 -25.25 -36.40
CA PRO A 475 -59.00 -26.09 -36.14
C PRO A 475 -58.89 -27.50 -36.75
N ALA A 476 -57.94 -27.76 -37.68
CA ALA A 476 -57.83 -29.05 -38.36
C ALA A 476 -56.37 -29.42 -38.71
N PRO A 477 -55.55 -29.82 -37.72
CA PRO A 477 -54.17 -30.25 -37.94
C PRO A 477 -54.06 -31.61 -38.68
N GLU A 478 -53.04 -31.78 -39.51
CA GLU A 478 -52.78 -32.99 -40.32
C GLU A 478 -51.91 -34.00 -39.54
N LEU A 479 -52.29 -35.28 -39.50
CA LEU A 479 -51.53 -36.32 -38.79
C LEU A 479 -50.28 -36.76 -39.58
N LEU A 480 -49.13 -36.82 -38.90
CA LEU A 480 -47.87 -37.35 -39.43
C LEU A 480 -47.66 -38.81 -38.98
N THR A 481 -46.94 -39.59 -39.77
CA THR A 481 -46.63 -41.01 -39.51
C THR A 481 -45.50 -41.24 -38.50
N GLY A 482 -44.97 -40.17 -37.90
CA GLY A 482 -43.91 -40.24 -36.89
C GLY A 482 -44.40 -40.80 -35.55
N ARG A 483 -43.55 -41.56 -34.86
CA ARG A 483 -43.76 -42.04 -33.49
C ARG A 483 -42.43 -42.15 -32.75
N PHE A 484 -42.44 -42.01 -31.43
CA PHE A 484 -41.27 -42.42 -30.66
C PHE A 484 -41.10 -43.94 -30.72
N THR A 485 -39.87 -44.40 -30.84
CA THR A 485 -39.56 -45.83 -30.71
C THR A 485 -39.67 -46.24 -29.24
N GLY A 486 -39.94 -47.51 -28.97
CA GLY A 486 -40.01 -48.00 -27.59
C GLY A 486 -38.71 -47.78 -26.81
N ALA A 487 -37.57 -47.84 -27.50
CA ALA A 487 -36.27 -47.53 -26.91
C ALA A 487 -36.15 -46.05 -26.51
N LYS A 488 -36.58 -45.11 -27.38
CA LYS A 488 -36.60 -43.68 -27.06
C LYS A 488 -37.58 -43.32 -25.96
N ALA A 489 -38.77 -43.93 -25.95
CA ALA A 489 -39.75 -43.73 -24.87
C ALA A 489 -39.20 -44.18 -23.51
N ARG A 490 -38.56 -45.35 -23.44
CA ARG A 490 -37.89 -45.82 -22.21
C ARG A 490 -36.72 -44.93 -21.80
N GLY A 491 -35.91 -44.48 -22.76
CA GLY A 491 -34.83 -43.53 -22.51
C GLY A 491 -35.32 -42.22 -21.89
N LEU A 492 -36.41 -41.66 -22.42
CA LEU A 492 -37.06 -40.46 -21.87
C LEU A 492 -37.54 -40.65 -20.43
N ILE A 493 -38.10 -41.82 -20.09
CA ILE A 493 -38.54 -42.11 -18.72
C ILE A 493 -37.35 -42.27 -17.78
N ARG A 494 -36.27 -42.88 -18.25
CA ARG A 494 -35.04 -43.03 -17.47
C ARG A 494 -34.46 -41.65 -17.13
N ILE A 495 -34.40 -40.74 -18.11
CA ILE A 495 -34.04 -39.33 -17.88
C ILE A 495 -35.01 -38.68 -16.90
N ALA A 496 -36.33 -38.77 -17.14
CA ALA A 496 -37.34 -38.17 -16.28
C ALA A 496 -37.22 -38.63 -14.82
N SER A 497 -36.97 -39.92 -14.61
CA SER A 497 -36.84 -40.51 -13.27
C SER A 497 -35.54 -40.06 -12.58
N HIS A 498 -34.42 -40.02 -13.31
CA HIS A 498 -33.14 -39.52 -12.81
C HIS A 498 -33.21 -38.07 -12.33
N PHE A 499 -33.88 -37.21 -13.09
CA PHE A 499 -34.11 -35.81 -12.70
C PHE A 499 -35.30 -35.59 -11.76
N ARG A 500 -35.87 -36.67 -11.20
CA ARG A 500 -37.00 -36.63 -10.24
C ARG A 500 -38.24 -35.91 -10.76
N SER A 501 -38.59 -36.17 -12.03
CA SER A 501 -39.79 -35.64 -12.68
C SER A 501 -41.05 -35.87 -11.83
N PRO A 502 -41.92 -34.84 -11.68
CA PRO A 502 -43.22 -34.99 -11.04
C PRO A 502 -44.11 -36.07 -11.67
N ARG A 503 -43.89 -36.37 -12.95
CA ARG A 503 -44.63 -37.35 -13.76
C ARG A 503 -44.09 -38.77 -13.67
N ALA A 504 -42.99 -38.99 -12.93
CA ALA A 504 -42.30 -40.27 -12.83
C ALA A 504 -41.95 -40.68 -11.38
N LYS A 505 -42.62 -40.13 -10.36
CA LYS A 505 -42.26 -40.35 -8.94
C LYS A 505 -42.42 -41.80 -8.49
N ASN A 506 -43.49 -42.47 -8.93
CA ASN A 506 -43.78 -43.85 -8.55
C ASN A 506 -43.94 -44.76 -9.77
N GLN A 507 -43.98 -46.07 -9.52
CA GLN A 507 -44.01 -47.09 -10.58
C GLN A 507 -45.27 -46.95 -11.48
N GLY A 508 -46.44 -46.68 -10.89
CA GLY A 508 -47.68 -46.48 -11.64
C GLY A 508 -47.63 -45.27 -12.58
N GLN A 509 -47.06 -44.16 -12.10
CA GLN A 509 -46.84 -42.96 -12.91
C GLN A 509 -45.82 -43.19 -14.04
N ARG A 510 -44.71 -43.89 -13.77
CA ARG A 510 -43.73 -44.28 -14.81
C ARG A 510 -44.37 -45.12 -15.91
N GLN A 511 -45.23 -46.09 -15.56
CA GLN A 511 -45.94 -46.91 -16.54
C GLN A 511 -46.98 -46.10 -17.35
N SER A 512 -47.69 -45.17 -16.70
CA SER A 512 -48.61 -44.25 -17.37
C SER A 512 -47.86 -43.36 -18.37
N LEU A 513 -46.74 -42.77 -17.93
CA LEU A 513 -45.88 -41.94 -18.76
C LEU A 513 -45.30 -42.71 -19.96
N LEU A 514 -44.89 -43.97 -19.77
CA LEU A 514 -44.44 -44.84 -20.86
C LEU A 514 -45.50 -45.01 -21.93
N ARG A 515 -46.73 -45.34 -21.52
CA ARG A 515 -47.84 -45.52 -22.45
C ARG A 515 -48.13 -44.23 -23.22
N LYS A 516 -48.12 -43.07 -22.57
CA LYS A 516 -48.31 -41.78 -23.24
C LYS A 516 -47.21 -41.49 -24.26
N LEU A 517 -45.95 -41.72 -23.90
CA LEU A 517 -44.80 -41.52 -24.79
C LEU A 517 -44.81 -42.47 -25.99
N GLU A 518 -45.10 -43.75 -25.80
CA GLU A 518 -45.20 -44.74 -26.88
C GLU A 518 -46.37 -44.45 -27.84
N ARG A 519 -47.43 -43.81 -27.34
CA ARG A 519 -48.61 -43.39 -28.12
C ARG A 519 -48.53 -41.95 -28.65
N THR A 520 -47.35 -41.33 -28.58
CA THR A 520 -47.18 -39.96 -29.08
C THR A 520 -47.52 -39.85 -30.56
N LYS A 521 -48.33 -38.86 -30.92
CA LYS A 521 -48.68 -38.52 -32.30
C LYS A 521 -48.11 -37.17 -32.70
N PHE A 522 -47.57 -37.10 -33.91
CA PHE A 522 -47.07 -35.87 -34.49
C PHE A 522 -48.10 -35.30 -35.47
N PHE A 523 -48.29 -33.99 -35.44
CA PHE A 523 -49.25 -33.30 -36.27
C PHE A 523 -48.58 -32.11 -36.96
N ARG A 524 -48.96 -31.86 -38.21
CA ARG A 524 -48.60 -30.66 -38.95
C ARG A 524 -49.71 -29.62 -38.78
N SER A 525 -49.34 -28.41 -38.39
CA SER A 525 -50.27 -27.30 -38.11
C SER A 525 -49.82 -26.00 -38.77
N ARG A 526 -50.79 -25.21 -39.23
CA ARG A 526 -50.57 -23.84 -39.75
C ARG A 526 -50.79 -22.77 -38.68
N GLY A 527 -51.33 -23.15 -37.51
CA GLY A 527 -51.80 -22.23 -36.47
C GLY A 527 -51.09 -22.37 -35.13
N ILE A 528 -49.82 -22.74 -35.11
CA ILE A 528 -49.04 -22.76 -33.87
C ILE A 528 -48.69 -21.32 -33.48
N CYS A 529 -49.19 -20.86 -32.34
CA CYS A 529 -48.87 -19.57 -31.77
C CYS A 529 -47.98 -19.74 -30.54
N ARG A 530 -47.05 -18.81 -30.36
CA ARG A 530 -46.22 -18.67 -29.16
C ARG A 530 -46.52 -17.32 -28.54
N GLN A 531 -46.83 -17.33 -27.25
CA GLN A 531 -47.17 -16.16 -26.46
C GLN A 531 -46.13 -15.98 -25.36
N LEU A 532 -45.48 -14.84 -25.41
CA LEU A 532 -44.54 -14.37 -24.41
C LEU A 532 -45.28 -13.40 -23.50
N THR A 533 -45.42 -13.74 -22.23
CA THR A 533 -46.08 -12.91 -21.23
C THR A 533 -45.04 -12.47 -20.20
N LEU A 534 -44.90 -11.17 -20.00
CA LEU A 534 -44.07 -10.59 -18.96
C LEU A 534 -44.99 -10.00 -17.89
N GLU A 535 -45.01 -10.64 -16.72
CA GLU A 535 -45.74 -10.12 -15.55
C GLU A 535 -45.02 -8.89 -15.01
N ARG A 536 -45.70 -7.75 -15.00
CA ARG A 536 -45.11 -6.50 -14.50
C ARG A 536 -45.38 -6.36 -13.01
N ARG A 537 -44.36 -5.92 -12.25
CA ARG A 537 -44.48 -5.68 -10.80
C ARG A 537 -45.51 -4.60 -10.43
N SER A 538 -45.86 -3.72 -11.37
CA SER A 538 -46.65 -2.51 -11.09
C SER A 538 -47.84 -2.24 -12.03
N SER A 539 -48.08 -3.08 -13.05
CA SER A 539 -49.11 -2.82 -14.08
C SER A 539 -49.50 -4.07 -14.89
N HIS A 540 -50.44 -3.94 -15.85
CA HIS A 540 -50.97 -5.03 -16.70
C HIS A 540 -49.88 -5.82 -17.45
N ASP A 541 -50.02 -7.12 -17.63
CA ASP A 541 -48.98 -7.93 -18.28
C ASP A 541 -48.67 -7.48 -19.72
N ALA A 542 -47.39 -7.45 -20.07
CA ALA A 542 -46.98 -7.22 -21.45
C ALA A 542 -47.00 -8.56 -22.19
N THR A 543 -47.88 -8.69 -23.18
CA THR A 543 -48.03 -9.92 -23.97
C THR A 543 -47.55 -9.70 -25.40
N TYR A 544 -46.67 -10.56 -25.90
CA TYR A 544 -46.21 -10.57 -27.30
C TYR A 544 -46.50 -11.93 -27.94
N THR A 545 -47.22 -11.93 -29.06
CA THR A 545 -47.60 -13.16 -29.77
C THR A 545 -46.87 -13.25 -31.09
N LEU A 546 -46.23 -14.39 -31.35
CA LEU A 546 -45.52 -14.72 -32.58
C LEU A 546 -45.88 -16.12 -33.06
N SER A 547 -45.41 -16.50 -34.25
CA SER A 547 -45.50 -17.87 -34.74
C SER A 547 -44.67 -18.81 -33.86
N GLY A 548 -45.29 -19.89 -33.39
CA GLY A 548 -44.60 -20.90 -32.60
C GLY A 548 -43.90 -21.94 -33.48
N GLN A 549 -42.80 -22.49 -32.97
CA GLN A 549 -42.04 -23.54 -33.66
C GLN A 549 -42.51 -24.94 -33.25
N LEU A 550 -43.23 -25.09 -32.14
CA LEU A 550 -43.70 -26.38 -31.65
C LEU A 550 -44.81 -26.13 -30.63
N HIS A 551 -45.78 -27.03 -30.53
CA HIS A 551 -46.69 -27.10 -29.40
C HIS A 551 -46.83 -28.55 -28.93
N ILE A 552 -46.81 -28.77 -27.62
CA ILE A 552 -47.04 -30.07 -27.00
C ILE A 552 -48.35 -29.96 -26.22
N GLU A 553 -49.29 -30.84 -26.54
CA GLU A 553 -50.58 -30.95 -25.86
C GLU A 553 -50.69 -32.33 -25.26
N GLU A 554 -51.03 -32.40 -23.97
CA GLU A 554 -51.23 -33.65 -23.27
C GLU A 554 -52.70 -34.08 -23.37
N GLY A 555 -52.93 -35.27 -23.95
CA GLY A 555 -54.21 -35.95 -23.89
C GLY A 555 -54.28 -36.95 -22.74
N GLU A 556 -55.45 -37.60 -22.60
CA GLU A 556 -55.70 -38.62 -21.58
C GLU A 556 -54.73 -39.81 -21.72
N GLU A 557 -54.58 -40.34 -22.94
CA GLU A 557 -53.82 -41.57 -23.22
C GLU A 557 -52.66 -41.37 -24.23
N GLU A 558 -52.51 -40.17 -24.78
CA GLU A 558 -51.52 -39.86 -25.81
C GLU A 558 -50.93 -38.45 -25.63
N LEU A 559 -49.68 -38.29 -26.08
CA LEU A 559 -49.05 -36.99 -26.22
C LEU A 559 -49.20 -36.51 -27.67
N LYS A 560 -49.66 -35.28 -27.89
CA LYS A 560 -49.79 -34.70 -29.23
C LYS A 560 -48.72 -33.63 -29.41
N ILE A 561 -47.92 -33.77 -30.47
CA ILE A 561 -46.84 -32.84 -30.78
C ILE A 561 -47.14 -32.18 -32.13
N TYR A 562 -47.35 -30.88 -32.13
CA TYR A 562 -47.64 -30.09 -33.32
C TYR A 562 -46.36 -29.40 -33.81
N VAL A 563 -46.05 -29.60 -35.10
CA VAL A 563 -44.96 -28.94 -35.83
C VAL A 563 -45.53 -28.04 -36.94
N PRO A 564 -44.80 -27.00 -37.36
CA PRO A 564 -45.27 -26.06 -38.39
C PRO A 564 -45.50 -26.75 -39.74
N HIS A 565 -46.31 -26.16 -40.62
CA HIS A 565 -46.51 -26.69 -41.97
C HIS A 565 -45.30 -26.47 -42.90
N ASP A 566 -44.52 -25.41 -42.67
CA ASP A 566 -43.33 -25.11 -43.46
C ASP A 566 -42.19 -26.11 -43.18
N GLN A 567 -41.53 -26.61 -44.23
CA GLN A 567 -40.50 -27.65 -44.10
C GLN A 567 -39.25 -27.13 -43.37
N ALA A 568 -38.80 -25.90 -43.65
CA ALA A 568 -37.64 -25.34 -42.96
C ALA A 568 -37.93 -25.11 -41.47
N ALA A 569 -39.14 -24.66 -41.12
CA ALA A 569 -39.59 -24.56 -39.75
C ALA A 569 -39.77 -25.93 -39.07
N GLN A 570 -40.19 -26.97 -39.79
CA GLN A 570 -40.20 -28.36 -39.27
C GLN A 570 -38.80 -28.85 -38.92
N ASP A 571 -37.83 -28.63 -39.80
CA ASP A 571 -36.44 -29.03 -39.56
C ASP A 571 -35.87 -28.31 -38.32
N LEU A 572 -36.21 -27.03 -38.14
CA LEU A 572 -35.89 -26.28 -36.92
C LEU A 572 -36.61 -26.83 -35.67
N SER A 573 -37.84 -27.34 -35.82
CA SER A 573 -38.63 -27.91 -34.71
C SER A 573 -37.98 -29.15 -34.11
N VAL A 574 -37.23 -29.92 -34.91
CA VAL A 574 -36.44 -31.06 -34.43
C VAL A 574 -35.41 -30.61 -33.40
N THR A 575 -34.85 -29.41 -33.54
CA THR A 575 -33.86 -28.87 -32.61
C THR A 575 -34.47 -28.34 -31.31
N SER A 576 -35.72 -27.88 -31.34
CA SER A 576 -36.43 -27.34 -30.16
C SER A 576 -37.20 -28.42 -29.38
N LEU A 577 -37.55 -29.53 -30.03
CA LEU A 577 -38.30 -30.64 -29.45
C LEU A 577 -37.65 -31.23 -28.18
N PRO A 578 -36.33 -31.50 -28.10
CA PRO A 578 -35.72 -32.01 -26.87
C PRO A 578 -35.99 -31.13 -25.64
N ARG A 579 -35.84 -29.80 -25.79
CA ARG A 579 -36.11 -28.86 -24.69
C ARG A 579 -37.59 -28.86 -24.32
N ALA A 580 -38.48 -28.82 -25.31
CA ALA A 580 -39.92 -28.81 -25.07
C ALA A 580 -40.40 -30.10 -24.38
N LEU A 581 -39.82 -31.26 -24.73
CA LEU A 581 -40.07 -32.52 -24.04
C LEU A 581 -39.60 -32.47 -22.60
N VAL A 582 -38.42 -31.92 -22.31
CA VAL A 582 -37.94 -31.79 -20.92
C VAL A 582 -38.85 -30.84 -20.13
N VAL A 583 -39.27 -29.71 -20.71
CA VAL A 583 -40.26 -28.81 -20.08
C VAL A 583 -41.52 -29.60 -19.73
N TRP A 584 -42.11 -30.31 -20.69
CA TRP A 584 -43.31 -31.10 -20.42
C TRP A 584 -43.08 -32.22 -19.38
N LEU A 585 -41.97 -32.96 -19.48
CA LEU A 585 -41.62 -34.04 -18.54
C LEU A 585 -41.42 -33.53 -17.12
N MET A 586 -40.87 -32.34 -16.94
CA MET A 586 -40.58 -31.76 -15.62
C MET A 586 -41.73 -30.89 -15.09
N GLY A 587 -42.73 -30.60 -15.93
CA GLY A 587 -43.91 -29.84 -15.54
C GLY A 587 -44.81 -30.61 -14.59
N ASP A 588 -45.30 -29.91 -13.58
CA ASP A 588 -46.30 -30.41 -12.65
C ASP A 588 -47.57 -30.84 -13.42
N PRO A 589 -48.12 -32.04 -13.16
CA PRO A 589 -49.24 -32.57 -13.94
C PRO A 589 -50.54 -31.75 -13.79
N ASP A 590 -50.73 -31.08 -12.66
CA ASP A 590 -51.98 -30.39 -12.31
C ASP A 590 -51.94 -28.91 -12.74
N SER A 591 -50.81 -28.24 -12.52
CA SER A 591 -50.62 -26.82 -12.85
C SER A 591 -49.96 -26.56 -14.21
N GLY A 592 -49.31 -27.57 -14.80
CA GLY A 592 -48.52 -27.43 -16.03
C GLY A 592 -47.25 -26.57 -15.86
N LEU A 593 -46.98 -26.08 -14.65
CA LEU A 593 -45.82 -25.25 -14.34
C LEU A 593 -44.58 -26.13 -14.21
N THR A 594 -43.51 -25.70 -14.87
CA THR A 594 -42.21 -26.36 -14.77
C THR A 594 -41.27 -25.43 -14.01
N GLU A 595 -40.66 -25.91 -12.94
CA GLU A 595 -39.50 -25.22 -12.36
C GLU A 595 -38.36 -25.19 -13.41
N ARG A 596 -37.28 -24.45 -13.13
CA ARG A 596 -36.18 -24.21 -14.07
C ARG A 596 -35.77 -25.46 -14.86
N VAL A 597 -35.74 -25.34 -16.19
CA VAL A 597 -35.34 -26.42 -17.10
C VAL A 597 -33.88 -26.82 -16.87
N ASN A 598 -33.64 -28.09 -16.56
CA ASN A 598 -32.29 -28.62 -16.39
C ASN A 598 -31.61 -28.83 -17.76
N GLU A 599 -30.54 -28.10 -18.04
CA GLU A 599 -29.83 -28.16 -19.33
C GLU A 599 -29.12 -29.50 -19.58
N VAL A 600 -28.71 -30.22 -18.52
CA VAL A 600 -28.16 -31.58 -18.64
C VAL A 600 -29.25 -32.52 -19.12
N ALA A 601 -30.47 -32.41 -18.59
CA ALA A 601 -31.62 -33.18 -19.06
C ALA A 601 -31.92 -32.89 -20.54
N VAL A 602 -31.88 -31.61 -20.96
CA VAL A 602 -32.05 -31.23 -22.38
C VAL A 602 -30.97 -31.85 -23.27
N SER A 603 -29.71 -31.83 -22.81
CA SER A 603 -28.59 -32.46 -23.52
C SER A 603 -28.79 -33.97 -23.68
N LEU A 604 -29.18 -34.67 -22.61
CA LEU A 604 -29.44 -36.10 -22.64
C LEU A 604 -30.60 -36.46 -23.57
N VAL A 605 -31.71 -35.69 -23.54
CA VAL A 605 -32.82 -35.88 -24.47
C VAL A 605 -32.37 -35.68 -25.91
N LYS A 606 -31.52 -34.68 -26.18
CA LYS A 606 -30.95 -34.43 -27.51
C LYS A 606 -30.06 -35.60 -27.96
N SER A 607 -29.22 -36.13 -27.08
CA SER A 607 -28.36 -37.29 -27.36
C SER A 607 -29.18 -38.53 -27.71
N ILE A 608 -30.21 -38.88 -26.92
CA ILE A 608 -31.04 -40.06 -27.22
C ILE A 608 -31.96 -39.85 -28.43
N SER A 609 -32.34 -38.60 -28.73
CA SER A 609 -33.15 -38.28 -29.92
C SER A 609 -32.37 -38.57 -31.21
N ASN A 610 -31.06 -38.29 -31.20
CA ASN A 610 -30.14 -38.50 -32.33
C ASN A 610 -29.48 -39.88 -32.36
N ALA A 611 -29.52 -40.64 -31.25
CA ALA A 611 -28.94 -41.98 -31.18
C ALA A 611 -29.80 -43.05 -31.88
N GLU A 612 -29.14 -44.11 -32.35
CA GLU A 612 -29.81 -45.35 -32.77
C GLU A 612 -30.41 -46.08 -31.56
N ASP A 613 -31.56 -46.73 -31.73
CA ASP A 613 -32.30 -47.40 -30.66
C ASP A 613 -31.45 -48.37 -29.82
N ALA A 614 -30.50 -49.07 -30.46
CA ALA A 614 -29.61 -50.03 -29.80
C ALA A 614 -28.57 -49.37 -28.87
N LEU A 615 -28.25 -48.09 -29.08
CA LEU A 615 -27.21 -47.35 -28.36
C LEU A 615 -27.76 -46.54 -27.19
N ILE A 616 -29.08 -46.32 -27.12
CA ILE A 616 -29.71 -45.44 -26.11
C ILE A 616 -29.32 -45.82 -24.68
N ASN A 617 -29.36 -47.10 -24.32
CA ASN A 617 -28.98 -47.53 -22.98
C ASN A 617 -27.50 -47.28 -22.67
N ARG A 618 -26.61 -47.46 -23.67
CA ARG A 618 -25.16 -47.21 -23.51
C ARG A 618 -24.89 -45.73 -23.31
N VAL A 619 -25.52 -44.86 -24.10
CA VAL A 619 -25.43 -43.40 -23.95
C VAL A 619 -25.86 -42.96 -22.55
N LEU A 620 -26.96 -43.52 -22.05
CA LEU A 620 -27.46 -43.19 -20.71
C LEU A 620 -26.60 -43.79 -19.58
N ASP A 621 -25.97 -44.96 -19.80
CA ASP A 621 -25.03 -45.57 -18.85
C ASP A 621 -23.71 -44.77 -18.76
N GLU A 622 -23.18 -44.31 -19.89
CA GLU A 622 -21.94 -43.50 -19.96
C GLU A 622 -22.10 -42.12 -19.29
N GLU A 623 -23.32 -41.55 -19.34
CA GLU A 623 -23.68 -40.30 -18.66
C GLU A 623 -24.18 -40.51 -17.21
N GLU A 624 -23.97 -41.71 -16.65
CA GLU A 624 -24.32 -42.08 -15.27
C GLU A 624 -25.80 -41.87 -14.89
N VAL A 625 -26.70 -41.93 -15.88
CA VAL A 625 -28.14 -41.79 -15.63
C VAL A 625 -28.63 -43.04 -14.90
N VAL A 626 -29.36 -42.89 -13.80
CA VAL A 626 -29.81 -44.02 -12.96
C VAL A 626 -30.69 -44.99 -13.75
N LYS A 627 -30.56 -46.31 -13.53
CA LYS A 627 -31.44 -47.31 -14.17
C LYS A 627 -32.78 -47.37 -13.45
N LEU A 628 -33.84 -47.66 -14.21
CA LEU A 628 -35.20 -47.72 -13.65
C LEU A 628 -35.35 -48.81 -12.58
N GLU A 629 -34.62 -49.92 -12.74
CA GLU A 629 -34.60 -51.07 -11.81
C GLU A 629 -34.02 -50.69 -10.45
N ASP A 630 -33.01 -49.83 -10.42
CA ASP A 630 -32.35 -49.38 -9.18
C ASP A 630 -33.24 -48.44 -8.34
N LEU A 631 -34.21 -47.78 -8.99
CA LEU A 631 -35.16 -46.87 -8.34
C LEU A 631 -36.32 -47.61 -7.67
N ASP A 632 -36.64 -48.82 -8.14
CA ASP A 632 -37.71 -49.65 -7.57
C ASP A 632 -37.28 -50.33 -6.25
N VAL A 633 -35.97 -50.57 -6.05
CA VAL A 633 -35.44 -51.21 -4.84
C VAL A 633 -35.46 -50.28 -3.62
N GLN A 634 -35.48 -48.96 -3.81
CA GLN A 634 -35.53 -47.98 -2.72
C GLN A 634 -36.95 -47.72 -2.16
N ALA A 635 -38.01 -48.22 -2.81
CA ALA A 635 -39.40 -47.98 -2.38
C ALA A 635 -39.95 -49.02 -1.39
N ASP A 636 -39.31 -50.19 -1.27
CA ASP A 636 -39.73 -51.30 -0.37
C ASP A 636 -39.04 -51.28 1.01
N VAL A 637 -38.29 -50.22 1.32
CA VAL A 637 -37.72 -49.99 2.67
C VAL A 637 -38.21 -48.63 3.19
N GLY A 638 -39.47 -48.60 3.63
CA GLY A 638 -40.11 -47.46 4.28
C GLY A 638 -41.29 -47.89 5.12
#